data_AF-A0A970HQW8-F1
#
_entry.id   AF-A0A970HQW8-F1
#
_cell.length_a   1.000
_cell.length_b   1.000
_cell.length_c   1.000
_cell.angle_alpha   90.00
_cell.angle_beta   90.00
_cell.angle_gamma   90.00
#
_symmetry.space_group_name_H-M   'P 1'
#
loop_
_entity.id
_entity.type
_entity.pdbx_description
1 polymer ?
#
loop_
_entity_poly.entity_id
_entity_poly.type
_entity_poly.pdbx_seq_one_letter_code
_entity_poly.pdbx_strand_id
1 'polypeptide(L)'
;MKMRVMYSSSKKRMFTYADALARSQNISADKIPPAFPCDRERLVVLVLTLGQKIDDRVRRFATELTKERTFNVAFVFDSKTNELTQSMKDVIEYVKNAGANVIEDYYFVNGGSLLTLTGRITIDQRKNIVNWLEGIMASIK
;
A
#
# COMPACT_ATOMS: atom_id res chain seq x y z
N MET A 1 0.29 2.60 17.23
CA MET A 1 -0.98 2.33 16.51
C MET A 1 -0.89 0.94 15.89
N LYS A 2 -1.93 0.08 15.97
CA LYS A 2 -1.91 -1.22 15.29
C LYS A 2 -2.05 -0.98 13.79
N MET A 3 -1.04 -1.35 13.00
CA MET A 3 -1.05 -1.16 11.55
C MET A 3 -0.35 -2.28 10.81
N ARG A 4 -0.64 -2.40 9.52
CA ARG A 4 0.06 -3.33 8.61
C ARG A 4 0.47 -2.61 7.34
N VAL A 5 1.60 -3.05 6.78
CA VAL A 5 2.03 -2.66 5.44
C VAL A 5 1.98 -3.89 4.58
N MET A 6 1.25 -3.79 3.47
CA MET A 6 0.98 -4.89 2.57
C MET A 6 1.36 -4.53 1.15
N TYR A 7 1.93 -5.46 0.39
CA TYR A 7 2.35 -5.19 -0.97
C TYR A 7 1.89 -6.25 -1.98
N SER A 8 1.62 -5.81 -3.20
CA SER A 8 1.42 -6.67 -4.36
C SER A 8 2.18 -6.10 -5.54
N SER A 9 3.36 -6.69 -5.80
CA SER A 9 4.20 -6.34 -6.94
C SER A 9 5.22 -7.45 -7.19
N SER A 10 5.61 -7.62 -8.45
CA SER A 10 6.77 -8.42 -8.84
C SER A 10 8.07 -7.60 -8.85
N LYS A 11 7.99 -6.27 -8.69
CA LYS A 11 9.15 -5.38 -8.75
C LYS A 11 9.84 -5.27 -7.38
N LYS A 12 11.13 -5.59 -7.34
CA LYS A 12 11.95 -5.55 -6.11
C LYS A 12 11.94 -4.19 -5.40
N ARG A 13 11.84 -3.10 -6.16
CA ARG A 13 11.81 -1.74 -5.61
C ARG A 13 10.53 -1.45 -4.83
N MET A 14 9.39 -1.97 -5.28
CA MET A 14 8.11 -1.84 -4.56
C MET A 14 8.13 -2.56 -3.22
N PHE A 15 8.73 -3.75 -3.17
CA PHE A 15 8.99 -4.42 -1.89
C PHE A 15 9.89 -3.56 -0.98
N THR A 16 10.92 -2.91 -1.54
CA THR A 16 11.82 -2.05 -0.76
C THR A 16 11.13 -0.81 -0.20
N TYR A 17 10.16 -0.24 -0.93
CA TYR A 17 9.28 0.80 -0.39
C TYR A 17 8.38 0.29 0.74
N ALA A 18 7.75 -0.88 0.56
CA ALA A 18 6.92 -1.49 1.60
C ALA A 18 7.73 -1.84 2.87
N ASP A 19 8.92 -2.42 2.71
CA ASP A 19 9.85 -2.72 3.81
C ASP A 19 10.33 -1.45 4.51
N ALA A 20 10.56 -0.35 3.78
CA ALA A 20 10.90 0.93 4.40
C ALA A 20 9.78 1.47 5.32
N LEU A 21 8.53 1.40 4.86
CA LEU A 21 7.35 1.78 5.65
C LEU A 21 7.15 0.88 6.87
N ALA A 22 7.32 -0.43 6.69
CA ALA A 22 7.16 -1.40 7.76
C ALA A 22 8.23 -1.23 8.85
N ARG A 23 9.49 -1.07 8.45
CA ARG A 23 10.61 -0.90 9.37
C ARG A 23 10.55 0.40 10.17
N SER A 24 10.03 1.49 9.60
CA SER A 24 9.85 2.73 10.37
C SER A 24 8.90 2.55 11.56
N GLN A 25 8.03 1.54 11.50
CA GLN A 25 7.06 1.19 12.54
C GLN A 25 7.42 -0.09 13.30
N ASN A 26 8.65 -0.60 13.14
CA ASN A 26 9.14 -1.85 13.74
C ASN A 26 8.24 -3.07 13.43
N ILE A 27 7.66 -3.14 12.23
CA ILE A 27 6.88 -4.27 11.73
C ILE A 27 7.47 -4.82 10.41
N SER A 28 6.92 -5.94 9.94
CA SER A 28 7.29 -6.53 8.64
C SER A 28 6.25 -6.20 7.57
N ALA A 29 6.71 -6.10 6.32
CA ALA A 29 5.82 -5.93 5.17
C ALA A 29 5.31 -7.31 4.69
N ASP A 30 3.99 -7.45 4.58
CA ASP A 30 3.36 -8.69 4.14
C ASP A 30 3.01 -8.64 2.65
N LYS A 31 3.16 -9.76 1.95
CA LYS A 31 2.66 -9.88 0.57
C LYS A 31 1.15 -10.13 0.57
N ILE A 32 0.42 -9.64 -0.43
CA ILE A 32 -0.99 -9.98 -0.64
C ILE A 32 -1.09 -11.32 -1.41
N PRO A 33 -1.94 -12.28 -0.99
CA PRO A 33 -2.79 -12.26 0.21
C PRO A 33 -1.97 -12.49 1.50
N PRO A 34 -2.42 -11.95 2.64
CA PRO A 34 -1.68 -12.10 3.88
C PRO A 34 -1.70 -13.54 4.38
N ALA A 35 -0.66 -13.92 5.15
CA ALA A 35 -0.66 -15.18 5.89
C ALA A 35 -1.70 -15.21 7.02
N PHE A 36 -2.02 -14.04 7.58
CA PHE A 36 -3.01 -13.88 8.66
C PHE A 36 -3.97 -12.73 8.34
N PRO A 37 -5.27 -12.87 8.63
CA PRO A 37 -6.22 -11.81 8.36
C PRO A 37 -5.87 -10.51 9.10
N CYS A 38 -6.26 -9.39 8.50
CA CYS A 38 -6.39 -8.12 9.21
C CYS A 38 -7.42 -8.28 10.33
N ASP A 39 -7.03 -7.92 11.55
CA ASP A 39 -7.84 -7.96 12.75
C ASP A 39 -7.73 -6.60 13.48
N ARG A 40 -8.76 -5.76 13.32
CA ARG A 40 -8.89 -4.46 13.98
C ARG A 40 -7.66 -3.55 13.85
N GLU A 41 -6.98 -3.55 12.70
CA GLU A 41 -5.93 -2.58 12.42
C GLU A 41 -6.51 -1.16 12.33
N ARG A 42 -5.83 -0.17 12.94
CA ARG A 42 -6.22 1.24 12.76
C ARG A 42 -5.83 1.77 11.39
N LEU A 43 -4.81 1.17 10.76
CA LEU A 43 -4.33 1.53 9.43
C LEU A 43 -3.77 0.31 8.69
N VAL A 44 -4.16 0.13 7.44
CA VAL A 44 -3.51 -0.77 6.48
C VAL A 44 -2.97 0.06 5.33
N VAL A 45 -1.67 -0.06 5.05
CA VAL A 45 -1.03 0.61 3.91
C VAL A 45 -0.84 -0.39 2.77
N LEU A 46 -1.41 -0.11 1.61
CA LEU A 46 -1.34 -0.96 0.43
C LEU A 46 -0.35 -0.41 -0.60
N VAL A 47 0.72 -1.17 -0.85
CA VAL A 47 1.79 -0.85 -1.80
C VAL A 47 1.61 -1.69 -3.07
N LEU A 48 1.06 -1.09 -4.13
CA LEU A 48 0.52 -1.83 -5.27
C LEU A 48 1.20 -1.45 -6.59
N THR A 49 1.57 -2.47 -7.37
CA THR A 49 1.75 -2.35 -8.81
C THR A 49 0.53 -2.96 -9.49
N LEU A 50 -0.22 -2.14 -10.23
CA LEU A 50 -1.40 -2.57 -10.96
C LEU A 50 -1.14 -2.53 -12.47
N GLY A 51 -1.53 -3.61 -13.15
CA GLY A 51 -1.61 -3.65 -14.62
C GLY A 51 -2.99 -3.18 -15.09
N GLN A 52 -3.29 -3.38 -16.38
CA GLN A 52 -4.63 -3.11 -16.93
C GLN A 52 -5.73 -3.96 -16.29
N LYS A 53 -5.39 -5.18 -15.87
CA LYS A 53 -6.27 -6.06 -15.09
C LYS A 53 -5.75 -6.18 -13.67
N ILE A 54 -6.64 -6.03 -12.70
CA ILE A 54 -6.34 -6.18 -11.28
C ILE A 54 -6.17 -7.68 -10.98
N ASP A 55 -5.11 -8.02 -10.25
CA ASP A 55 -4.90 -9.39 -9.76
C ASP A 55 -6.06 -9.80 -8.84
N ASP A 56 -6.65 -10.97 -9.06
CA ASP A 56 -7.79 -11.44 -8.27
C ASP A 56 -7.53 -11.50 -6.78
N ARG A 57 -6.27 -11.71 -6.36
CA ARG A 57 -5.88 -11.72 -4.94
C ARG A 57 -5.96 -10.32 -4.35
N VAL A 58 -5.57 -9.30 -5.12
CA VAL A 58 -5.68 -7.89 -4.71
C VAL A 58 -7.15 -7.48 -4.64
N ARG A 59 -7.94 -7.86 -5.64
CA ARG A 59 -9.39 -7.59 -5.66
C ARG A 59 -10.09 -8.21 -4.44
N ARG A 60 -9.90 -9.51 -4.21
CA ARG A 60 -10.51 -10.23 -3.07
C ARG A 60 -10.09 -9.61 -1.74
N PHE A 61 -8.79 -9.34 -1.59
CA PHE A 61 -8.30 -8.72 -0.37
C PHE A 61 -8.91 -7.32 -0.15
N ALA A 62 -8.97 -6.48 -1.18
CA ALA A 62 -9.58 -5.15 -1.08
C ALA A 62 -11.07 -5.24 -0.67
N THR A 63 -11.82 -6.21 -1.21
CA THR A 63 -13.23 -6.42 -0.84
C THR A 63 -13.43 -6.99 0.56
N GLU A 64 -12.39 -7.53 1.20
CA GLU A 64 -12.44 -8.07 2.56
C GLU A 64 -12.04 -7.02 3.62
N LEU A 65 -11.58 -5.83 3.24
CA LEU A 65 -11.20 -4.76 4.16
C LEU A 65 -12.43 -4.04 4.75
N THR A 66 -13.19 -4.77 5.55
CA THR A 66 -14.33 -4.23 6.31
C THR A 66 -13.88 -3.38 7.49
N LYS A 67 -14.80 -2.60 8.08
CA LYS A 67 -14.55 -1.80 9.29
C LYS A 67 -14.06 -2.61 10.48
N GLU A 68 -14.42 -3.89 10.54
CA GLU A 68 -14.01 -4.81 11.61
C GLU A 68 -12.54 -5.23 11.45
N ARG A 69 -12.05 -5.26 10.20
CA ARG A 69 -10.69 -5.63 9.86
C ARG A 69 -9.76 -4.42 9.91
N THR A 70 -10.13 -3.33 9.26
CA THR A 70 -9.34 -2.10 9.32
C THR A 70 -10.22 -0.85 9.33
N PHE A 71 -9.83 0.11 10.15
CA PHE A 71 -10.50 1.42 10.18
C PHE A 71 -10.11 2.28 8.98
N ASN A 72 -8.82 2.35 8.67
CA ASN A 72 -8.29 3.19 7.61
C ASN A 72 -7.42 2.41 6.63
N VAL A 73 -7.42 2.84 5.37
CA VAL A 73 -6.56 2.31 4.31
C VAL A 73 -5.88 3.45 3.58
N ALA A 74 -4.57 3.38 3.45
CA ALA A 74 -3.76 4.30 2.64
C ALA A 74 -3.11 3.55 1.48
N PHE A 75 -2.88 4.24 0.36
CA PHE A 75 -2.32 3.63 -0.84
C PHE A 75 -0.99 4.24 -1.25
N VAL A 76 -0.06 3.35 -1.63
CA VAL A 76 1.14 3.67 -2.37
C VAL A 76 1.06 2.98 -3.72
N PHE A 77 1.05 3.74 -4.79
CA PHE A 77 0.93 3.21 -6.15
C PHE A 77 2.23 3.31 -6.93
N ASP A 78 2.53 2.25 -7.67
CA ASP A 78 3.54 2.27 -8.72
C ASP A 78 3.01 3.04 -9.94
N SER A 79 3.45 4.28 -10.12
CA SER A 79 3.06 5.14 -11.23
C SER A 79 4.24 5.97 -11.72
N LYS A 80 4.29 6.21 -13.03
CA LYS A 80 5.26 7.12 -13.64
C LYS A 80 4.72 8.54 -13.80
N THR A 81 3.40 8.70 -13.87
CA THR A 81 2.74 9.98 -14.15
C THR A 81 2.16 10.63 -12.90
N ASN A 82 2.16 9.93 -11.76
CA ASN A 82 1.49 10.32 -10.52
C ASN A 82 -0.02 10.54 -10.69
N GLU A 83 -0.62 9.92 -11.71
CA GLU A 83 -2.05 9.94 -11.95
C GLU A 83 -2.69 8.59 -11.63
N LEU A 84 -3.93 8.63 -11.15
CA LEU A 84 -4.73 7.42 -10.91
C LEU A 84 -5.21 6.82 -12.22
N THR A 85 -4.75 5.59 -12.49
CA THR A 85 -5.31 4.75 -13.55
C THR A 85 -6.69 4.21 -13.16
N GLN A 86 -7.47 3.70 -14.13
CA GLN A 86 -8.77 3.09 -13.83
C GLN A 86 -8.65 1.95 -12.81
N SER A 87 -7.65 1.07 -12.96
CA SER A 87 -7.45 -0.04 -12.03
C SER A 87 -7.13 0.41 -10.59
N MET A 88 -6.45 1.56 -10.42
CA MET A 88 -6.23 2.14 -9.09
C MET A 88 -7.54 2.64 -8.48
N LYS A 89 -8.37 3.31 -9.29
CA LYS A 89 -9.70 3.78 -8.87
C LYS A 89 -10.61 2.62 -8.47
N ASP A 90 -10.63 1.55 -9.26
CA ASP A 90 -11.43 0.36 -8.97
C ASP A 90 -11.02 -0.30 -7.64
N VAL A 91 -9.71 -0.42 -7.36
CA VAL A 91 -9.24 -0.98 -6.07
C VAL A 91 -9.63 -0.08 -4.90
N ILE A 92 -9.52 1.24 -5.05
CA ILE A 92 -9.98 2.21 -4.05
C ILE A 92 -11.48 2.01 -3.79
N GLU A 93 -12.28 1.86 -4.85
CA GLU A 93 -13.72 1.64 -4.76
C GLU A 93 -14.05 0.33 -4.05
N TYR A 94 -13.33 -0.76 -4.34
CA TYR A 94 -13.51 -2.03 -3.62
C TYR A 94 -13.29 -1.89 -2.11
N VAL A 95 -12.28 -1.13 -1.69
CA VAL A 95 -12.01 -0.88 -0.26
C VAL A 95 -13.11 -0.01 0.36
N LYS A 96 -13.53 1.05 -0.32
CA LYS A 96 -14.64 1.91 0.13
C LYS A 96 -15.94 1.10 0.28
N ASN A 97 -16.25 0.26 -0.70
CA ASN A 97 -17.45 -0.60 -0.70
C ASN A 97 -17.38 -1.70 0.37
N ALA A 98 -16.19 -2.19 0.72
CA ALA A 98 -16.01 -3.11 1.85
C ALA A 98 -16.28 -2.43 3.20
N GLY A 99 -16.12 -1.11 3.27
CA GLY A 99 -16.52 -0.27 4.39
C GLY A 99 -15.37 0.41 5.14
N ALA A 100 -14.11 0.12 4.81
CA ALA A 100 -12.98 0.83 5.40
C ALA A 100 -12.89 2.29 4.90
N ASN A 101 -12.36 3.18 5.74
CA ASN A 101 -12.10 4.56 5.36
C ASN A 101 -10.84 4.63 4.47
N VAL A 102 -10.96 5.13 3.24
CA VAL A 102 -9.80 5.37 2.38
C VAL A 102 -9.27 6.78 2.61
N ILE A 103 -7.98 6.87 2.93
CA ILE A 103 -7.27 8.15 3.06
C ILE A 103 -6.84 8.60 1.66
N GLU A 104 -7.39 9.71 1.19
CA GLU A 104 -7.22 10.20 -0.20
C GLU A 104 -5.90 10.98 -0.43
N ASP A 105 -4.92 10.81 0.45
CA ASP A 105 -3.55 11.29 0.28
C ASP A 105 -2.67 10.15 -0.28
N TYR A 106 -2.87 9.83 -1.56
CA TYR A 106 -2.19 8.74 -2.24
C TYR A 106 -0.72 9.08 -2.53
N TYR A 107 0.18 8.14 -2.24
CA TYR A 107 1.60 8.31 -2.56
C TYR A 107 1.98 7.58 -3.85
N PHE A 108 2.67 8.25 -4.76
CA PHE A 108 3.13 7.65 -6.01
C PHE A 108 4.63 7.45 -6.00
N VAL A 109 5.06 6.25 -6.40
CA VAL A 109 6.47 5.89 -6.55
C VAL A 109 6.71 5.27 -7.92
N ASN A 110 7.92 5.43 -8.42
CA ASN A 110 8.36 4.69 -9.61
C ASN A 110 9.02 3.38 -9.16
N GLY A 111 8.29 2.27 -9.31
CA GLY A 111 8.77 0.93 -8.99
C GLY A 111 9.86 0.40 -9.93
N GLY A 112 10.19 1.13 -11.00
CA GLY A 112 11.14 0.72 -12.03
C GLY A 112 10.57 -0.35 -12.97
N SER A 113 11.47 -1.10 -13.60
CA SER A 113 11.15 -2.25 -14.45
C SER A 113 11.37 -3.56 -13.71
N LEU A 114 10.76 -4.65 -14.18
CA LEU A 114 11.04 -6.00 -13.67
C LEU A 114 12.52 -6.40 -13.87
N LEU A 115 13.17 -5.80 -14.88
CA LEU A 115 14.59 -6.01 -15.19
C LEU A 115 15.55 -5.17 -14.33
N THR A 116 15.03 -4.30 -13.45
CA THR A 116 15.89 -3.50 -12.56
C THR A 116 16.56 -4.44 -11.55
N LEU A 117 17.87 -4.67 -11.75
CA LEU A 117 18.68 -5.62 -10.98
C LEU A 117 18.78 -5.24 -9.49
N THR A 118 18.76 -3.94 -9.17
CA THR A 118 18.82 -3.43 -7.81
C THR A 118 17.42 -2.98 -7.36
N GLY A 119 16.90 -3.55 -6.28
CA GLY A 119 15.67 -3.07 -5.63
C GLY A 119 15.88 -1.77 -4.82
N ARG A 120 17.06 -1.15 -4.91
CA ARG A 120 17.48 -0.07 -4.03
C ARG A 120 16.65 1.19 -4.29
N ILE A 121 16.28 1.85 -3.20
CA ILE A 121 15.72 3.21 -3.19
C ILE A 121 16.76 4.15 -2.60
N THR A 122 16.75 5.42 -3.00
CA THR A 122 17.66 6.43 -2.43
C THR A 122 17.29 6.75 -0.98
N ILE A 123 18.21 7.39 -0.25
CA ILE A 123 17.96 7.86 1.11
C ILE A 123 16.79 8.85 1.12
N ASP A 124 16.74 9.78 0.17
CA ASP A 124 15.64 10.76 0.08
C ASP A 124 14.31 10.09 -0.22
N GLN A 125 14.28 9.11 -1.12
CA GLN A 125 13.06 8.34 -1.40
C GLN A 125 12.54 7.61 -0.16
N ARG A 126 13.45 7.02 0.63
CA ARG A 126 13.11 6.38 1.90
C ARG A 126 12.58 7.40 2.91
N LYS A 127 13.25 8.55 3.06
CA LYS A 127 12.84 9.60 3.98
C LYS A 127 11.47 10.15 3.61
N ASN A 128 11.25 10.44 2.33
CA ASN A 128 10.01 11.05 1.87
C ASN A 128 8.79 10.14 2.06
N ILE A 129 8.91 8.84 1.76
CA ILE A 129 7.78 7.91 1.95
C ILE A 129 7.49 7.65 3.44
N VAL A 130 8.51 7.65 4.29
CA VAL A 130 8.34 7.54 5.75
C VAL A 130 7.69 8.79 6.32
N ASN A 131 8.15 9.98 5.93
CA ASN A 131 7.55 11.25 6.35
C ASN A 131 6.09 11.36 5.91
N TRP A 132 5.76 10.89 4.70
CA TRP A 132 4.38 10.81 4.24
C TRP A 132 3.55 9.90 5.16
N LEU A 133 4.04 8.69 5.48
CA LEU A 133 3.33 7.79 6.41
C LEU A 133 3.13 8.44 7.78
N GLU A 134 4.14 9.12 8.33
CA GLU A 134 4.02 9.84 9.60
C GLU A 134 2.91 10.90 9.54
N GLY A 135 2.80 11.63 8.43
CA GLY A 135 1.70 12.58 8.18
C GLY A 135 0.33 11.91 8.16
N ILE A 136 0.20 10.79 7.44
CA ILE A 136 -1.02 9.96 7.44
C ILE A 136 -1.38 9.54 8.86
N MET A 137 -0.43 8.99 9.60
CA MET A 137 -0.64 8.51 10.97
C MET A 137 -1.05 9.66 11.92
N ALA A 138 -0.45 10.84 11.78
CA ALA A 138 -0.81 12.01 12.57
C ALA A 138 -2.22 12.55 12.26
N SER A 139 -2.71 12.34 11.03
CA SER A 139 -4.08 12.72 10.64
C SER A 139 -5.16 11.81 11.21
N ILE A 140 -4.81 10.56 11.58
CA ILE A 140 -5.73 9.58 12.12
C ILE A 140 -5.90 9.84 13.62
N LYS A 141 -7.05 10.39 13.99
CA LYS A 141 -7.45 10.59 15.40
C LYS A 141 -7.68 9.25 16.09
#